data_AF-A0A9R0IWD4-F1
#
_entry.id   AF-A0A9R0IWD4-F1
#
_cell.length_a   1.000
_cell.length_b   1.000
_cell.length_c   1.000
_cell.angle_alpha   90.00
_cell.angle_beta   90.00
_cell.angle_gamma   90.00
#
_symmetry.space_group_name_H-M   'P 1'
#
loop_
_entity.id
_entity.type
_entity.pdbx_description
1 polymer ?
#
loop_
_entity_poly.entity_id
_entity_poly.type
_entity_poly.pdbx_seq_one_letter_code
_entity_poly.pdbx_strand_id
1 'polypeptide(L)'
;MESSSRVVRDGEQIEMILQELQSFDIPFSGEENCGRYLDLHQFYFTFVNSKFGYPLCYVDYLAIFPGIGSSKYKRRTDYKQYITEIFEYLVSFLDRTQPLLFLDRLFKDLESDFIVGQKRRRSMTMTMTMTSSDVMEQIDGFNTAESLMELGSAKLKELLDILGLKSGGTVQQKVERLLLVKKKNTPLHKLQRKTEDDDYRATTLIEAKVMKLCEILSEKLVRTRQHAIFKQALAVVELFRERDTNPESGSEDGDENEIDRNYNKLPLGLDRNYMYPNQITK
;
A
#
# COMPACT_ATOMS: atom_id res chain seq x y z
N MET A 1 42.15 50.70 13.36
CA MET A 1 42.23 49.81 14.54
C MET A 1 41.48 48.54 14.19
N GLU A 2 42.13 47.40 14.41
CA GLU A 2 41.84 46.08 13.82
C GLU A 2 40.37 45.66 13.77
N SER A 3 39.93 45.24 12.58
CA SER A 3 38.85 44.27 12.43
C SER A 3 39.37 42.93 12.94
N SER A 4 39.10 42.65 14.22
CA SER A 4 39.37 41.35 14.84
C SER A 4 38.59 40.27 14.10
N SER A 5 39.27 39.57 13.18
CA SER A 5 38.77 38.34 12.57
C SER A 5 38.58 37.32 13.69
N ARG A 6 37.33 37.14 14.11
CA ARG A 6 36.94 36.13 15.09
C ARG A 6 37.18 34.77 14.42
N VAL A 7 38.35 34.19 14.64
CA VAL A 7 38.66 32.80 14.25
C VAL A 7 37.81 31.94 15.18
N VAL A 8 36.57 31.64 14.75
CA VAL A 8 35.71 30.68 15.43
C VAL A 8 36.49 29.37 15.41
N ARG A 9 36.87 28.89 16.60
CA ARG A 9 37.56 27.61 16.71
C ARG A 9 36.59 26.52 16.29
N ASP A 10 37.05 25.51 15.56
CA ASP A 10 36.20 24.41 15.06
C ASP A 10 35.29 23.82 16.17
N GLY A 11 35.74 23.81 17.43
CA GLY A 11 34.94 23.40 18.59
C GLY A 11 33.75 24.32 18.94
N GLU A 12 33.91 25.64 18.87
CA GLU A 12 32.80 26.59 19.08
C GLU A 12 31.77 26.50 17.94
N GLN A 13 32.25 26.20 16.73
CA GLN A 13 31.40 25.97 15.56
C GLN A 13 30.59 24.67 15.70
N ILE A 14 31.21 23.61 16.22
CA ILE A 14 30.54 22.35 16.55
C ILE A 14 29.52 22.56 17.67
N GLU A 15 29.84 23.31 18.72
CA GLU A 15 28.89 23.62 19.80
C GLU A 15 27.69 24.42 19.29
N MET A 16 27.91 25.41 18.41
CA MET A 16 26.83 26.14 17.76
C MET A 16 25.93 25.22 16.92
N ILE A 17 26.53 24.34 16.12
CA ILE A 17 25.78 23.36 15.30
C ILE A 17 25.00 22.39 16.20
N LEU A 18 25.58 21.92 17.29
CA LEU A 18 24.90 21.05 18.25
C LEU A 18 23.73 21.76 18.94
N GLN A 19 23.89 23.03 19.30
CA GLN A 19 22.85 23.84 19.92
C GLN A 19 21.71 24.15 18.95
N GLU A 20 22.03 24.40 17.67
CA GLU A 20 21.05 24.55 16.59
C GLU A 20 20.30 23.23 16.33
N LEU A 21 21.00 22.10 16.29
CA LEU A 21 20.39 20.76 16.15
C LEU A 21 19.52 20.37 17.35
N GLN A 22 19.88 20.80 18.57
CA GLN A 22 19.06 20.59 19.77
C GLN A 22 17.81 21.48 19.79
N SER A 23 17.81 22.60 19.07
CA SER A 23 16.66 23.51 18.94
C SER A 23 15.64 23.08 17.88
N PHE A 24 15.95 22.06 17.07
CA PHE A 24 14.99 21.48 16.15
C PHE A 24 13.97 20.65 16.94
N ASP A 25 12.81 21.26 17.23
CA ASP A 25 11.61 20.53 17.65
C ASP A 25 11.16 19.62 16.50
N ILE A 26 11.61 18.36 16.53
CA ILE A 26 11.15 17.35 15.58
C ILE A 26 9.70 17.03 15.92
N PRO A 27 8.71 17.33 15.05
CA PRO A 27 7.31 17.21 15.41
C PRO A 27 6.91 15.74 15.42
N PHE A 28 6.87 15.12 16.59
CA PHE A 28 6.27 13.81 16.82
C PHE A 28 4.85 13.97 17.36
N SER A 29 3.93 13.10 16.93
CA SER A 29 2.64 13.00 17.59
C SER A 29 2.82 12.46 19.01
N GLY A 30 1.88 12.77 19.91
CA GLY A 30 1.90 12.23 21.28
C GLY A 30 1.85 10.69 21.29
N GLU A 31 1.18 10.08 20.31
CA GLU A 31 1.07 8.63 20.16
C GLU A 31 2.38 8.01 19.62
N GLU A 32 3.17 8.75 18.84
CA GLU A 32 4.49 8.29 18.37
C GLU A 32 5.54 8.25 19.50
N ASN A 33 5.34 9.03 20.57
CA ASN A 33 6.21 9.10 21.74
C ASN A 33 7.70 9.27 21.35
N CYS A 34 8.01 10.38 20.66
CA CYS A 34 9.34 10.70 20.14
C CYS A 34 9.95 9.59 19.25
N GLY A 35 9.12 8.96 18.41
CA GLY A 35 9.54 7.95 17.46
C GLY A 35 9.71 6.53 18.05
N ARG A 36 9.25 6.32 19.28
CA ARG A 36 9.23 5.00 19.93
C ARG A 36 8.16 4.08 19.33
N TYR A 37 7.04 4.66 18.90
CA TYR A 37 5.91 3.96 18.31
C TYR A 37 5.50 4.60 16.98
N LEU A 38 4.76 3.86 16.17
CA LEU A 38 4.16 4.34 14.94
C LEU A 38 2.68 4.64 15.20
N ASP A 39 2.23 5.82 14.78
CA ASP A 39 0.82 6.18 14.83
C ASP A 39 0.12 5.70 13.55
N LEU A 40 -0.45 4.50 13.62
CA LEU A 40 -1.13 3.85 12.49
C LEU A 40 -2.65 3.90 12.61
N HIS A 41 -3.18 4.66 13.57
CA HIS A 41 -4.61 4.62 13.89
C HIS A 41 -5.47 5.25 12.78
N GLN A 42 -4.98 6.33 12.17
CA GLN A 42 -5.64 6.97 11.03
C GLN A 42 -5.75 6.02 9.81
N PHE A 43 -4.68 5.27 9.53
CA PHE A 43 -4.68 4.30 8.43
C PHE A 43 -5.62 3.13 8.71
N TYR A 44 -5.67 2.65 9.96
CA TYR A 44 -6.65 1.66 10.38
C TYR A 44 -8.09 2.13 10.13
N PHE A 45 -8.46 3.36 10.52
CA PHE A 45 -9.80 3.87 10.26
C PHE A 45 -10.09 3.99 8.77
N THR A 46 -9.14 4.48 8.00
CA THR A 46 -9.26 4.58 6.54
C THR A 46 -9.46 3.19 5.92
N PHE A 47 -8.71 2.19 6.39
CA PHE A 47 -8.84 0.80 5.94
C PHE A 47 -10.23 0.24 6.23
N VAL A 48 -10.69 0.29 7.48
CA VAL A 48 -11.99 -0.27 7.90
C VAL A 48 -13.16 0.41 7.18
N ASN A 49 -13.07 1.71 6.93
CA ASN A 49 -14.13 2.47 6.25
C ASN A 49 -14.06 2.36 4.71
N SER A 50 -13.00 1.78 4.15
CA SER A 50 -12.83 1.65 2.71
C SER A 50 -13.62 0.46 2.12
N LYS A 51 -13.76 0.45 0.80
CA LYS A 51 -14.37 -0.67 0.06
C LYS A 51 -13.41 -1.85 -0.15
N PHE A 52 -12.12 -1.67 0.12
CA PHE A 52 -11.12 -2.72 -0.01
C PHE A 52 -10.77 -3.38 1.32
N GLY A 53 -11.10 -2.73 2.44
CA GLY A 53 -10.96 -3.29 3.77
C GLY A 53 -12.14 -4.13 4.22
N TYR A 54 -12.08 -4.53 5.48
CA TYR A 54 -13.07 -5.37 6.14
C TYR A 54 -13.06 -5.07 7.64
N PRO A 55 -14.14 -5.41 8.38
CA PRO A 55 -14.20 -5.24 9.82
C PRO A 55 -13.04 -5.97 10.50
N LEU A 56 -12.23 -5.24 11.23
CA LEU A 56 -11.04 -5.73 11.91
C LEU A 56 -10.82 -4.87 13.15
N CYS A 57 -10.29 -5.42 14.24
CA CYS A 57 -9.88 -4.59 15.37
C CYS A 57 -8.48 -3.99 15.13
N TYR A 58 -8.13 -2.94 15.88
CA TYR A 58 -6.85 -2.26 15.67
C TYR A 58 -5.62 -3.16 15.89
N VAL A 59 -5.64 -4.02 16.91
CA VAL A 59 -4.51 -4.94 17.20
C VAL A 59 -4.33 -5.98 16.11
N ASP A 60 -5.43 -6.49 15.54
CA ASP A 60 -5.38 -7.44 14.44
C ASP A 60 -4.91 -6.78 13.15
N TYR A 61 -5.32 -5.53 12.91
CA TYR A 61 -4.80 -4.70 11.82
C TYR A 61 -3.28 -4.56 11.88
N LEU A 62 -2.74 -4.24 13.06
CA LEU A 62 -1.28 -4.13 13.26
C LEU A 62 -0.55 -5.46 13.04
N ALA A 63 -1.21 -6.61 13.24
CA ALA A 63 -0.59 -7.93 13.02
C ALA A 63 -0.45 -8.27 11.53
N ILE A 64 -1.36 -7.78 10.68
CA ILE A 64 -1.34 -8.04 9.24
C ILE A 64 -0.67 -6.93 8.43
N PHE A 65 -0.48 -5.75 9.01
CA PHE A 65 0.17 -4.62 8.36
C PHE A 65 1.65 -4.90 8.06
N PRO A 66 2.19 -4.53 6.88
CA PRO A 66 1.55 -3.90 5.71
C PRO A 66 0.94 -4.87 4.68
N GLY A 67 0.89 -6.19 4.95
CA GLY A 67 0.49 -7.26 4.02
C GLY A 67 -0.99 -7.29 3.60
N ILE A 68 -1.69 -6.17 3.71
CA ILE A 68 -3.13 -6.01 3.50
C ILE A 68 -3.48 -5.80 2.01
N GLY A 69 -2.47 -5.46 1.20
CA GLY A 69 -2.61 -5.13 -0.22
C GLY A 69 -2.89 -6.33 -1.12
N SER A 70 -4.15 -6.52 -1.51
CA SER A 70 -4.51 -7.52 -2.54
C SER A 70 -4.41 -6.94 -3.95
N SER A 71 -3.87 -7.72 -4.90
CA SER A 71 -3.75 -7.33 -6.32
C SER A 71 -5.06 -6.84 -6.97
N LYS A 72 -6.22 -7.23 -6.43
CA LYS A 72 -7.54 -6.78 -6.90
C LYS A 72 -7.80 -5.28 -6.69
N TYR A 73 -7.18 -4.65 -5.70
CA TYR A 73 -7.50 -3.26 -5.30
C TYR A 73 -6.54 -2.21 -5.84
N LYS A 74 -5.40 -2.62 -6.39
CA LYS A 74 -4.34 -1.74 -6.93
C LYS A 74 -4.80 -0.77 -8.02
N ARG A 75 -5.91 -1.07 -8.69
CA ARG A 75 -6.49 -0.18 -9.72
C ARG A 75 -7.42 0.87 -9.14
N ARG A 76 -7.92 0.67 -7.91
CA ARG A 76 -8.89 1.57 -7.30
C ARG A 76 -8.20 2.80 -6.74
N THR A 77 -8.84 3.95 -6.90
CA THR A 77 -8.32 5.25 -6.46
C THR A 77 -8.25 5.35 -4.94
N ASP A 78 -9.24 4.80 -4.22
CA ASP A 78 -9.27 4.78 -2.75
C ASP A 78 -8.04 4.06 -2.17
N TYR A 79 -7.69 2.91 -2.72
CA TYR A 79 -6.52 2.15 -2.32
C TYR A 79 -5.20 2.83 -2.67
N LYS A 80 -5.11 3.44 -3.86
CA LYS A 80 -3.93 4.22 -4.28
C LYS A 80 -3.64 5.35 -3.31
N GLN A 81 -4.67 6.09 -2.92
CA GLN A 81 -4.53 7.18 -1.95
C GLN A 81 -4.05 6.64 -0.61
N TYR A 82 -4.72 5.62 -0.08
CA TYR A 82 -4.37 4.98 1.19
C TYR A 82 -2.90 4.52 1.26
N ILE A 83 -2.41 3.79 0.25
CA ILE A 83 -1.03 3.29 0.28
C ILE A 83 0.00 4.41 0.09
N THR A 84 -0.36 5.48 -0.63
CA THR A 84 0.49 6.66 -0.80
C THR A 84 0.63 7.43 0.50
N GLU A 85 -0.47 7.66 1.22
CA GLU A 85 -0.45 8.33 2.53
C GLU A 85 0.37 7.52 3.55
N ILE A 86 0.26 6.19 3.55
CA ILE A 86 1.12 5.32 4.38
C ILE A 86 2.59 5.50 3.99
N PHE A 87 2.89 5.47 2.70
CA PHE A 87 4.27 5.64 2.21
C PHE A 87 4.86 6.97 2.67
N GLU A 88 4.14 8.08 2.48
CA GLU A 88 4.55 9.42 2.90
C GLU A 88 4.77 9.52 4.41
N TYR A 89 3.87 8.95 5.20
CA TYR A 89 4.01 8.89 6.65
C TYR A 89 5.25 8.11 7.09
N LEU A 90 5.48 6.92 6.53
CA LEU A 90 6.62 6.08 6.89
C LEU A 90 7.96 6.73 6.50
N VAL A 91 8.02 7.41 5.34
CA VAL A 91 9.19 8.19 4.92
C VAL A 91 9.46 9.32 5.91
N SER A 92 8.45 10.16 6.20
CA SER A 92 8.58 11.24 7.17
C SER A 92 8.99 10.76 8.55
N PHE A 93 8.45 9.63 9.01
CA PHE A 93 8.83 9.02 10.28
C PHE A 93 10.29 8.54 10.30
N LEU A 94 10.79 7.97 9.20
CA LEU A 94 12.17 7.55 9.09
C LEU A 94 13.13 8.73 8.97
N ASP A 95 12.78 9.77 8.24
CA ASP A 95 13.58 11.00 8.17
C ASP A 95 13.75 11.64 9.55
N ARG A 96 12.67 11.66 10.35
CA ARG A 96 12.67 12.16 11.73
C ARG A 96 13.45 11.28 12.71
N THR A 97 13.40 9.96 12.56
CA THR A 97 13.98 9.01 13.55
C THR A 97 15.33 8.43 13.17
N GLN A 98 15.68 8.45 11.89
CA GLN A 98 16.87 7.86 11.30
C GLN A 98 17.37 8.70 10.10
N PRO A 99 17.74 9.98 10.31
CA PRO A 99 18.12 10.88 9.21
C PRO A 99 19.37 10.44 8.42
N LEU A 100 20.19 9.54 8.99
CA LEU A 100 21.35 8.96 8.32
C LEU A 100 20.98 7.83 7.34
N LEU A 101 19.72 7.43 7.29
CA LEU A 101 19.23 6.41 6.37
C LEU A 101 18.99 7.05 4.98
N PHE A 102 19.83 6.69 4.01
CA PHE A 102 19.72 7.19 2.64
C PHE A 102 18.57 6.50 1.88
N LEU A 103 17.33 6.93 2.14
CA LEU A 103 16.12 6.38 1.51
C LEU A 103 16.15 6.48 -0.02
N ASP A 104 16.73 7.56 -0.58
CA ASP A 104 16.86 7.72 -2.03
C ASP A 104 17.63 6.59 -2.70
N ARG A 105 18.73 6.15 -2.07
CA ARG A 105 19.53 5.04 -2.59
C ARG A 105 18.76 3.73 -2.51
N LEU A 106 18.12 3.48 -1.37
CA LEU A 106 17.28 2.31 -1.17
C LEU A 106 16.15 2.22 -2.21
N PHE A 107 15.48 3.33 -2.51
CA PHE A 107 14.41 3.37 -3.50
C PHE A 107 14.91 3.19 -4.93
N LYS A 108 16.08 3.75 -5.28
CA LYS A 108 16.69 3.53 -6.61
C LYS A 108 17.04 2.06 -6.84
N ASP A 109 17.62 1.42 -5.83
CA ASP A 109 17.97 0.00 -5.91
C ASP A 109 16.70 -0.85 -6.08
N LEU A 110 15.67 -0.60 -5.27
CA LEU A 110 14.35 -1.25 -5.40
C LEU A 110 13.68 -1.04 -6.77
N GLU A 111 13.73 0.18 -7.30
CA GLU A 111 13.17 0.50 -8.61
C GLU A 111 13.89 -0.27 -9.72
N SER A 112 15.21 -0.39 -9.62
CA SER A 112 16.01 -1.14 -10.58
C SER A 112 15.66 -2.64 -10.56
N ASP A 113 15.53 -3.23 -9.36
CA ASP A 113 15.13 -4.62 -9.17
C ASP A 113 13.70 -4.87 -9.65
N PHE A 114 12.79 -3.92 -9.42
CA PHE A 114 11.41 -3.99 -9.91
C PHE A 114 11.35 -4.03 -11.44
N ILE A 115 12.14 -3.18 -12.11
CA ILE A 115 12.23 -3.15 -13.58
C ILE A 115 12.79 -4.49 -14.11
N VAL A 116 13.85 -5.02 -13.48
CA VAL A 116 14.47 -6.28 -13.88
C VAL A 116 13.53 -7.46 -13.66
N GLY A 117 12.89 -7.55 -12.49
CA GLY A 117 11.90 -8.58 -12.17
C GLY A 117 10.69 -8.55 -13.11
N GLN A 118 10.27 -7.36 -13.53
CA GLN A 118 9.20 -7.21 -14.52
C GLN A 118 9.60 -7.76 -15.90
N LYS A 119 10.80 -7.43 -16.39
CA LYS A 119 11.32 -7.98 -17.66
C LYS A 119 11.35 -9.51 -17.63
N ARG A 120 11.80 -10.10 -16.51
CA ARG A 120 11.79 -11.55 -16.29
C ARG A 120 10.38 -12.15 -16.28
N ARG A 121 9.42 -11.54 -15.57
CA ARG A 121 8.02 -12.02 -15.56
C ARG A 121 7.38 -11.98 -16.94
N ARG A 122 7.64 -10.92 -17.73
CA ARG A 122 7.21 -10.86 -19.14
C ARG A 122 7.84 -11.98 -19.96
N SER A 123 9.14 -12.21 -19.79
CA SER A 123 9.87 -13.28 -20.50
C SER A 123 9.37 -14.69 -20.14
N MET A 124 8.85 -14.91 -18.93
CA MET A 124 8.43 -16.24 -18.46
C MET A 124 6.97 -16.58 -18.85
N THR A 125 6.12 -15.57 -19.05
CA THR A 125 4.84 -15.75 -19.78
C THR A 125 5.08 -15.97 -21.28
N MET A 126 6.25 -15.59 -21.80
CA MET A 126 6.69 -15.83 -23.19
C MET A 126 7.43 -17.17 -23.35
N THR A 127 7.02 -18.22 -22.65
CA THR A 127 7.45 -19.57 -23.03
C THR A 127 6.60 -20.00 -24.24
N MET A 128 6.90 -19.41 -25.42
CA MET A 128 6.58 -19.81 -26.82
C MET A 128 6.04 -18.75 -27.80
N THR A 129 6.02 -17.44 -27.53
CA THR A 129 5.40 -16.49 -28.50
C THR A 129 6.22 -15.23 -28.80
N MET A 130 6.53 -15.07 -30.08
CA MET A 130 6.86 -13.87 -30.88
C MET A 130 7.43 -12.63 -30.16
N THR A 131 8.66 -12.24 -30.49
CA THR A 131 9.26 -10.97 -30.10
C THR A 131 8.57 -9.78 -30.81
N SER A 132 8.78 -8.55 -30.34
CA SER A 132 8.29 -7.35 -31.05
C SER A 132 8.85 -7.27 -32.48
N SER A 133 10.03 -7.84 -32.76
CA SER A 133 10.60 -7.93 -34.10
C SER A 133 9.79 -8.91 -34.96
N ASP A 134 9.47 -10.08 -34.42
CA ASP A 134 8.71 -11.12 -35.12
C ASP A 134 7.29 -10.63 -35.44
N VAL A 135 6.68 -9.86 -34.54
CA VAL A 135 5.38 -9.22 -34.77
C VAL A 135 5.46 -8.21 -35.92
N MET A 136 6.54 -7.43 -36.00
CA MET A 136 6.73 -6.48 -37.10
C MET A 136 6.94 -7.19 -38.44
N GLU A 137 7.70 -8.28 -38.46
CA GLU A 137 7.89 -9.12 -39.65
C GLU A 137 6.56 -9.76 -40.10
N GLN A 138 5.75 -10.23 -39.15
CA GLN A 138 4.44 -10.79 -39.43
C GLN A 138 3.47 -9.71 -39.97
N ILE A 139 3.48 -8.49 -39.42
CA ILE A 139 2.69 -7.35 -39.91
C ILE A 139 3.17 -6.88 -41.29
N ASP A 140 4.47 -6.95 -41.57
CA ASP A 140 5.03 -6.61 -42.87
C ASP A 140 4.54 -7.56 -43.96
N GLY A 141 4.34 -8.84 -43.65
CA GLY A 141 3.72 -9.83 -44.54
C GLY A 141 2.27 -9.51 -44.96
N PHE A 142 1.54 -8.68 -44.20
CA PHE A 142 0.17 -8.29 -44.54
C PHE A 142 0.13 -6.96 -45.31
N ASN A 143 -0.21 -7.02 -46.60
CA ASN A 143 -0.28 -5.83 -47.46
C ASN A 143 -1.64 -5.13 -47.46
N THR A 144 -2.70 -5.80 -46.99
CA THR A 144 -4.08 -5.30 -47.01
C THR A 144 -4.73 -5.36 -45.63
N ALA A 145 -5.57 -4.38 -45.32
CA ALA A 145 -6.31 -4.32 -44.05
C ALA A 145 -7.26 -5.52 -43.88
N GLU A 146 -7.81 -6.04 -44.97
CA GLU A 146 -8.73 -7.18 -44.99
C GLU A 146 -8.07 -8.48 -44.50
N SER A 147 -6.83 -8.74 -44.94
CA SER A 147 -6.07 -9.92 -44.53
C SER A 147 -5.69 -9.88 -43.04
N LEU A 148 -5.49 -8.67 -42.49
CA LEU A 148 -5.32 -8.48 -41.04
C LEU A 148 -6.62 -8.68 -40.24
N MET A 149 -7.78 -8.35 -40.82
CA MET A 149 -9.07 -8.59 -40.17
C MET A 149 -9.40 -10.09 -40.09
N GLU A 150 -8.98 -10.86 -41.09
CA GLU A 150 -9.16 -12.32 -41.18
C GLU A 150 -8.39 -13.09 -40.09
N LEU A 151 -7.31 -12.49 -39.57
CA LEU A 151 -6.54 -13.01 -38.44
C LEU A 151 -7.35 -13.08 -37.12
N GLY A 152 -8.47 -12.36 -37.07
CA GLY A 152 -9.42 -12.42 -35.95
C GLY A 152 -9.04 -11.55 -34.76
N SER A 153 -10.06 -11.24 -33.95
CA SER A 153 -9.96 -10.27 -32.84
C SER A 153 -9.00 -10.67 -31.71
N ALA A 154 -8.79 -11.98 -31.53
CA ALA A 154 -7.92 -12.58 -30.52
C ALA A 154 -6.44 -12.43 -30.91
N LYS A 155 -6.07 -12.74 -32.15
CA LYS A 155 -4.69 -12.61 -32.62
C LYS A 155 -4.27 -11.14 -32.73
N LEU A 156 -5.17 -10.27 -33.21
CA LEU A 156 -4.92 -8.82 -33.23
C LEU A 156 -4.72 -8.24 -31.82
N LYS A 157 -5.44 -8.76 -30.82
CA LYS A 157 -5.24 -8.39 -29.42
C LYS A 157 -3.86 -8.83 -28.93
N GLU A 158 -3.44 -10.06 -29.25
CA GLU A 158 -2.12 -10.59 -28.91
C GLU A 158 -0.99 -9.73 -29.51
N LEU A 159 -1.05 -9.42 -30.81
CA LEU A 159 -0.04 -8.57 -31.48
C LEU A 159 0.04 -7.17 -30.88
N LEU A 160 -1.11 -6.54 -30.61
CA LEU A 160 -1.16 -5.22 -29.96
C LEU A 160 -0.65 -5.27 -28.51
N ASP A 161 -0.95 -6.34 -27.77
CA ASP A 161 -0.46 -6.52 -26.40
C ASP A 161 1.07 -6.73 -26.39
N ILE A 162 1.63 -7.47 -27.35
CA ILE A 162 3.09 -7.64 -27.53
C ILE A 162 3.76 -6.30 -27.88
N LEU A 163 3.13 -5.48 -28.72
CA LEU A 163 3.59 -4.13 -29.04
C LEU A 163 3.33 -3.09 -27.93
N GLY A 164 2.67 -3.47 -26.83
CA GLY A 164 2.35 -2.59 -25.71
C GLY A 164 1.30 -1.50 -26.03
N LEU A 165 0.49 -1.73 -27.06
CA LEU A 165 -0.53 -0.81 -27.56
C LEU A 165 -1.92 -1.12 -26.98
N LYS A 166 -2.83 -0.14 -27.02
CA LYS A 166 -4.23 -0.35 -26.64
C LYS A 166 -4.91 -1.38 -27.55
N SER A 167 -5.25 -2.53 -26.96
CA SER A 167 -5.85 -3.69 -27.65
C SER A 167 -7.40 -3.75 -27.59
N GLY A 168 -8.06 -2.72 -27.05
CA GLY A 168 -9.53 -2.59 -27.01
C GLY A 168 -10.15 -2.03 -28.29
N GLY A 169 -11.48 -2.13 -28.42
CA GLY A 169 -12.23 -1.61 -29.58
C GLY A 169 -12.59 -2.67 -30.63
N THR A 170 -13.16 -2.22 -31.75
CA THR A 170 -13.58 -3.09 -32.86
C THR A 170 -12.37 -3.68 -33.59
N VAL A 171 -12.57 -4.77 -34.34
CA VAL A 171 -11.52 -5.43 -35.13
C VAL A 171 -10.83 -4.42 -36.07
N GLN A 172 -11.61 -3.57 -36.73
CA GLN A 172 -11.11 -2.51 -37.61
C GLN A 172 -10.17 -1.52 -36.88
N GLN A 173 -10.56 -1.05 -35.68
CA GLN A 173 -9.73 -0.15 -34.89
C GLN A 173 -8.41 -0.80 -34.45
N LYS A 174 -8.41 -2.11 -34.21
CA LYS A 174 -7.18 -2.86 -33.88
C LYS A 174 -6.25 -2.95 -35.09
N VAL A 175 -6.81 -3.26 -36.28
CA VAL A 175 -6.07 -3.30 -37.55
C VAL A 175 -5.50 -1.93 -37.92
N GLU A 176 -6.28 -0.86 -37.77
CA GLU A 176 -5.81 0.51 -38.00
C GLU A 176 -4.61 0.86 -37.12
N ARG A 177 -4.61 0.46 -35.84
CA ARG A 177 -3.46 0.69 -34.95
C ARG A 177 -2.22 -0.08 -35.38
N LEU A 178 -2.35 -1.33 -35.81
CA LEU A 178 -1.22 -2.11 -36.35
C LEU A 178 -0.70 -1.52 -37.66
N LEU A 179 -1.60 -1.07 -38.54
CA LEU A 179 -1.23 -0.39 -39.79
C LEU A 179 -0.57 0.98 -39.54
N LEU A 180 -0.97 1.70 -38.48
CA LEU A 180 -0.31 2.95 -38.07
C LEU A 180 1.12 2.71 -37.58
N VAL A 181 1.37 1.57 -36.93
CA VAL A 181 2.73 1.14 -36.57
C VAL A 181 3.54 0.90 -37.85
N LYS A 182 3.00 0.11 -38.80
CA LYS A 182 3.63 -0.20 -40.10
C LYS A 182 3.93 1.05 -40.94
N LYS A 183 2.90 1.88 -41.21
CA LYS A 183 3.00 2.98 -42.20
C LYS A 183 3.88 4.15 -41.77
N LYS A 184 4.03 4.39 -40.47
CA LYS A 184 4.66 5.61 -39.97
C LYS A 184 6.06 5.39 -39.37
N ASN A 185 6.56 4.15 -39.30
CA ASN A 185 7.73 3.80 -38.47
C ASN A 185 7.65 4.49 -37.10
N THR A 186 6.43 4.62 -36.56
CA THR A 186 6.20 5.48 -35.42
C THR A 186 6.90 4.84 -34.24
N PRO A 187 7.83 5.53 -33.56
CA PRO A 187 8.44 5.01 -32.36
C PRO A 187 7.34 4.62 -31.37
N LEU A 188 7.39 3.41 -30.81
CA LEU A 188 6.36 2.85 -29.91
C LEU A 188 5.97 3.83 -28.77
N HIS A 189 6.89 4.72 -28.35
CA HIS A 189 6.63 5.72 -27.31
C HIS A 189 5.59 6.80 -27.68
N LYS A 190 5.34 7.06 -28.98
CA LYS A 190 4.37 8.07 -29.45
C LYS A 190 2.97 7.50 -29.64
N LEU A 191 2.80 6.18 -29.53
CA LEU A 191 1.51 5.54 -29.63
C LEU A 191 0.93 5.35 -28.22
N GLN A 192 -0.39 5.52 -28.08
CA GLN A 192 -1.06 5.49 -26.78
C GLN A 192 -0.77 4.17 -26.05
N ARG A 193 0.15 4.21 -25.10
CA ARG A 193 0.39 3.13 -24.15
C ARG A 193 -0.85 2.94 -23.28
N LYS A 194 -1.02 1.72 -22.76
CA LYS A 194 -2.12 1.37 -21.87
C LYS A 194 -1.89 2.04 -20.50
N THR A 195 -2.42 3.25 -20.33
CA THR A 195 -2.29 4.08 -19.12
C THR A 195 -2.69 3.34 -17.84
N GLU A 196 -3.73 2.52 -17.90
CA GLU A 196 -4.18 1.70 -16.77
C GLU A 196 -3.14 0.67 -16.28
N ASP A 197 -2.21 0.23 -17.15
CA ASP A 197 -1.13 -0.67 -16.73
C ASP A 197 -0.01 0.10 -16.03
N ASP A 198 0.24 1.34 -16.42
CA ASP A 198 1.24 2.21 -15.76
C ASP A 198 0.81 2.61 -14.35
N ASP A 199 -0.47 2.95 -14.15
CA ASP A 199 -1.05 3.23 -12.84
C ASP A 199 -0.95 2.03 -11.87
N TYR A 200 -1.29 0.84 -12.36
CA TYR A 200 -1.19 -0.39 -11.57
C TYR A 200 0.27 -0.68 -11.18
N ARG A 201 1.21 -0.42 -12.10
CA ARG A 201 2.65 -0.58 -11.83
C ARG A 201 3.14 0.41 -10.80
N ALA A 202 2.76 1.69 -10.90
CA ALA A 202 3.12 2.71 -9.93
C ALA A 202 2.63 2.33 -8.52
N THR A 203 1.38 1.89 -8.40
CA THR A 203 0.80 1.42 -7.13
C THR A 203 1.56 0.21 -6.57
N THR A 204 1.92 -0.75 -7.44
CA THR A 204 2.69 -1.94 -7.03
C THR A 204 4.10 -1.58 -6.57
N LEU A 205 4.73 -0.58 -7.19
CA LEU A 205 6.05 -0.10 -6.78
C LEU A 205 5.97 0.61 -5.41
N ILE A 206 4.95 1.45 -5.18
CA ILE A 206 4.72 2.09 -3.88
C ILE A 206 4.51 1.02 -2.80
N GLU A 207 3.70 -0.01 -3.05
CA GLU A 207 3.56 -1.13 -2.12
C GLU A 207 4.89 -1.80 -1.80
N ALA A 208 5.72 -2.09 -2.81
CA ALA A 208 7.02 -2.70 -2.59
C ALA A 208 7.94 -1.80 -1.72
N LYS A 209 7.88 -0.48 -1.92
CA LYS A 209 8.58 0.48 -1.07
C LYS A 209 8.02 0.45 0.36
N VAL A 210 6.71 0.49 0.56
CA VAL A 210 6.07 0.39 1.88
C VAL A 210 6.47 -0.90 2.59
N MET A 211 6.45 -2.05 1.90
CA MET A 211 6.92 -3.32 2.45
C MET A 211 8.37 -3.21 2.93
N LYS A 212 9.25 -2.59 2.16
CA LYS A 212 10.66 -2.40 2.55
C LYS A 212 10.82 -1.47 3.75
N LEU A 213 10.07 -0.38 3.80
CA LEU A 213 10.08 0.54 4.96
C LEU A 213 9.59 -0.18 6.22
N CYS A 214 8.54 -1.00 6.11
CA CYS A 214 8.04 -1.81 7.23
C CYS A 214 9.03 -2.89 7.67
N GLU A 215 9.83 -3.44 6.77
CA GLU A 215 10.92 -4.37 7.12
C GLU A 215 11.97 -3.67 8.01
N ILE A 216 12.37 -2.45 7.63
CA ILE A 216 13.29 -1.60 8.41
C ILE A 216 12.67 -1.23 9.77
N LEU A 217 11.37 -0.94 9.78
CA LEU A 217 10.62 -0.55 10.97
C LEU A 217 10.03 -1.73 11.76
N SER A 218 10.42 -2.98 11.46
CA SER A 218 9.81 -4.19 12.03
C SER A 218 9.81 -4.22 13.55
N GLU A 219 10.92 -3.83 14.19
CA GLU A 219 11.00 -3.74 15.65
C GLU A 219 10.02 -2.71 16.23
N LYS A 220 9.90 -1.54 15.59
CA LYS A 220 8.96 -0.49 16.01
C LYS A 220 7.51 -0.90 15.79
N LEU A 221 7.21 -1.64 14.73
CA LEU A 221 5.87 -2.21 14.49
C LEU A 221 5.48 -3.20 15.60
N VAL A 222 6.39 -4.11 15.99
CA VAL A 222 6.15 -5.04 17.10
C VAL A 222 5.90 -4.28 18.41
N ARG A 223 6.73 -3.27 18.72
CA ARG A 223 6.56 -2.43 19.90
C ARG A 223 5.23 -1.68 19.91
N THR A 224 4.84 -1.12 18.76
CA THR A 224 3.57 -0.41 18.59
C THR A 224 2.39 -1.33 18.87
N ARG A 225 2.43 -2.56 18.34
CA ARG A 225 1.39 -3.57 18.60
C ARG A 225 1.31 -3.95 20.08
N GLN A 226 2.45 -4.20 20.71
CA GLN A 226 2.50 -4.49 22.15
C GLN A 226 1.93 -3.32 22.96
N HIS A 227 2.31 -2.09 22.63
CA HIS A 227 1.81 -0.89 23.29
C HIS A 227 0.28 -0.76 23.14
N ALA A 228 -0.26 -1.01 21.96
CA ALA A 228 -1.71 -1.03 21.74
C ALA A 228 -2.43 -2.06 22.61
N ILE A 229 -1.88 -3.29 22.72
CA ILE A 229 -2.43 -4.34 23.59
C ILE A 229 -2.40 -3.91 25.06
N PHE A 230 -1.29 -3.36 25.54
CA PHE A 230 -1.16 -2.90 26.92
C PHE A 230 -2.13 -1.74 27.21
N LYS A 231 -2.26 -0.76 26.30
CA LYS A 231 -3.19 0.38 26.46
C LYS A 231 -4.64 -0.12 26.55
N GLN A 232 -5.02 -1.10 25.73
CA GLN A 232 -6.34 -1.73 25.80
C GLN A 232 -6.55 -2.51 27.09
N ALA A 233 -5.57 -3.29 27.54
CA ALA A 233 -5.67 -4.04 28.79
C ALA A 233 -5.80 -3.12 30.01
N LEU A 234 -5.04 -2.02 30.05
CA LEU A 234 -5.15 -1.01 31.11
C LEU A 234 -6.54 -0.35 31.13
N ALA A 235 -7.07 0.02 29.96
CA ALA A 235 -8.42 0.59 29.87
C ALA A 235 -9.48 -0.39 30.41
N VAL A 236 -9.34 -1.69 30.13
CA VAL A 236 -10.23 -2.72 30.67
C VAL A 236 -10.10 -2.82 32.19
N VAL A 237 -8.88 -2.78 32.74
CA VAL A 237 -8.65 -2.82 34.19
C VAL A 237 -9.26 -1.61 34.91
N GLU A 238 -9.09 -0.40 34.37
CA GLU A 238 -9.69 0.80 34.97
C GLU A 238 -11.23 0.76 34.94
N LEU A 239 -11.84 0.24 33.87
CA LEU A 239 -13.29 0.04 33.82
C LEU A 239 -13.81 -0.92 34.89
N PHE A 240 -13.06 -1.97 35.20
CA PHE A 240 -13.39 -2.87 36.32
C PHE A 240 -13.24 -2.15 37.67
N ARG A 241 -12.19 -1.35 37.83
CA ARG A 241 -11.96 -0.59 39.06
C ARG A 241 -13.06 0.43 39.32
N GLU A 242 -13.50 1.15 38.29
CA GLU A 242 -14.62 2.10 38.37
C GLU A 242 -15.91 1.40 38.83
N ARG A 243 -16.22 0.22 38.27
CA ARG A 243 -17.37 -0.60 38.67
C ARG A 243 -17.31 -1.04 40.13
N ASP A 244 -16.13 -1.48 40.59
CA ASP A 244 -15.95 -1.95 41.97
C ASP A 244 -15.98 -0.80 42.99
N THR A 245 -15.54 0.41 42.59
CA THR A 245 -15.57 1.61 43.43
C THR A 245 -16.91 2.33 43.45
N ASN A 246 -17.81 2.05 42.50
CA ASN A 246 -19.15 2.61 42.43
C ASN A 246 -20.22 1.51 42.32
N PRO A 247 -20.40 0.67 43.38
CA PRO A 247 -21.39 -0.40 43.38
C PRO A 247 -22.85 0.11 43.43
N GLU A 248 -23.09 1.41 43.64
CA GLU A 248 -24.42 1.98 43.90
C GLU A 248 -25.24 2.39 42.65
N SER A 249 -24.77 2.13 41.42
CA SER A 249 -25.64 2.25 40.23
C SER A 249 -26.34 0.94 39.88
N GLY A 250 -26.82 0.20 40.89
CA GLY A 250 -27.42 -1.12 40.73
C GLY A 250 -28.33 -1.58 41.86
N SER A 251 -28.74 -0.69 42.76
CA SER A 251 -29.65 -1.03 43.86
C SER A 251 -30.60 0.12 44.17
N GLU A 252 -31.69 0.20 43.41
CA GLU A 252 -32.96 0.68 43.93
C GLU A 252 -33.88 -0.55 44.06
N ASP A 253 -34.25 -0.85 45.30
CA ASP A 253 -35.08 -1.96 45.71
C ASP A 253 -36.53 -1.87 45.19
N GLY A 254 -37.11 -3.02 44.85
CA GLY A 254 -38.53 -3.30 45.09
C GLY A 254 -39.42 -3.56 43.88
N ASP A 255 -39.53 -4.81 43.43
CA ASP A 255 -40.79 -5.57 43.52
C ASP A 255 -40.55 -7.07 43.19
N GLU A 256 -41.12 -7.97 43.99
CA GLU A 256 -40.90 -9.44 43.95
C GLU A 256 -41.57 -10.16 42.76
N ASN A 257 -41.71 -9.52 41.59
CA ASN A 257 -42.34 -10.17 40.43
C ASN A 257 -41.69 -9.75 39.10
N GLU A 258 -40.46 -10.19 38.81
CA GLU A 258 -39.83 -9.91 37.51
C GLU A 258 -39.29 -11.16 36.79
N ILE A 259 -40.24 -11.75 36.05
CA ILE A 259 -40.18 -12.11 34.63
C ILE A 259 -38.78 -12.12 33.97
N ASP A 260 -38.45 -13.30 33.47
CA ASP A 260 -37.57 -13.64 32.34
C ASP A 260 -36.08 -13.30 32.45
N ARG A 261 -35.30 -14.32 32.82
CA ARG A 261 -33.84 -14.36 32.63
C ARG A 261 -33.49 -14.40 31.14
N ASN A 262 -33.59 -13.26 30.47
CA ASN A 262 -33.15 -13.15 29.09
C ASN A 262 -31.61 -13.01 29.02
N TYR A 263 -30.93 -14.14 28.87
CA TYR A 263 -29.48 -14.27 28.61
C TYR A 263 -29.04 -13.75 27.22
N ASN A 264 -29.71 -12.77 26.61
CA ASN A 264 -29.38 -12.27 25.27
C ASN A 264 -29.23 -10.75 25.17
N LYS A 265 -28.33 -10.16 25.97
CA LYS A 265 -27.71 -8.87 25.61
C LYS A 265 -26.19 -8.95 25.77
N LEU A 266 -25.58 -9.77 24.93
CA LEU A 266 -24.20 -9.58 24.52
C LEU A 266 -24.09 -8.24 23.76
N PRO A 267 -23.03 -7.44 23.97
CA PRO A 267 -22.78 -6.28 23.12
C PRO A 267 -22.61 -6.77 21.68
N LEU A 268 -23.43 -6.22 20.79
CA LEU A 268 -23.42 -6.45 19.35
C LEU A 268 -21.99 -6.34 18.79
N GLY A 269 -21.47 -7.43 18.21
CA GLY A 269 -20.26 -7.34 17.39
C GLY A 269 -19.42 -8.61 17.21
N LEU A 270 -19.64 -9.68 17.98
CA LEU A 270 -18.94 -10.95 17.78
C LEU A 270 -19.87 -12.01 17.17
N ASP A 271 -20.21 -11.82 15.90
CA ASP A 271 -20.92 -12.87 15.15
C ASP A 271 -19.94 -13.99 14.79
N ARG A 272 -20.14 -15.14 15.45
CA ARG A 272 -19.45 -16.40 15.18
C ARG A 272 -19.91 -16.94 13.83
N ASN A 273 -19.23 -16.57 12.76
CA ASN A 273 -19.32 -17.28 11.48
C ASN A 273 -17.95 -17.79 11.04
N TYR A 274 -17.37 -18.66 11.86
CA TYR A 274 -16.42 -19.67 11.40
C TYR A 274 -17.17 -21.00 11.27
N MET A 275 -17.88 -21.19 10.16
CA MET A 275 -18.33 -22.51 9.73
C MET A 275 -17.65 -22.84 8.41
N TYR A 276 -16.68 -23.75 8.46
CA TYR A 276 -16.11 -24.39 7.28
C TYR A 276 -17.20 -25.23 6.58
N PRO A 277 -17.32 -25.20 5.25
CA PRO A 277 -18.15 -26.15 4.54
C PRO A 277 -17.35 -27.42 4.30
N ASN A 278 -17.70 -28.50 4.98
CA ASN A 278 -17.36 -29.84 4.53
C ASN A 278 -18.50 -30.82 4.85
N GLN A 279 -19.19 -31.22 3.77
CA GLN A 279 -19.85 -32.50 3.53
C GLN A 279 -21.04 -32.81 4.47
N ILE A 280 -22.22 -33.19 4.00
CA ILE A 280 -22.51 -34.46 3.31
C ILE A 280 -23.89 -34.34 2.65
N THR A 281 -23.96 -34.81 1.41
CA THR A 281 -25.16 -35.22 0.67
C THR A 281 -25.95 -36.31 1.38
N LYS A 282 -27.27 -36.13 1.52
CA LYS A 282 -28.31 -37.02 0.95
C LYS A 282 -29.69 -36.45 1.21
#